data_AF-A2F8M1-F1
#
_entry.id   AF-A2F8M1-F1
#
_cell.length_a   1.000
_cell.length_b   1.000
_cell.length_c   1.000
_cell.angle_alpha   90.00
_cell.angle_beta   90.00
_cell.angle_gamma   90.00
#
_symmetry.space_group_name_H-M   'P 1'
#
loop_
_entity.id
_entity.type
_entity.pdbx_description
1 polymer ?
#
loop_
_entity_poly.entity_id
_entity_poly.type
_entity_poly.pdbx_seq_one_letter_code
_entity_poly.pdbx_strand_id
1 'polypeptide(L)'
;MLDYKVSSDDLSFSLSAFSSPQKDDIPFDDDIAKALQYLIHIKQLYPDVLNNYHNFPICPIDVIQNNQSRVDLSTYINSHMLSDLIAILKSEECIDRSEVLEIIYSLTQFEIVLEFLNEQDIINHLYSIALSQDYSQKDNYIAIRILTRLLPHVEYNEIYLTDHPIDEFRFLSEPDEVVPLFAKLIELNPNQDNFRSIAQFIYEKTEFDCYKDIVMMLKSILPVYPEEINFLIELQAIDKPCFFRRLASRLFRFDDDQKDDIVSMMGLMEALIVPLTSNIKINEEVILIIHESQMAWNAARYFISTMCDDDSQCSAIHFLEVCTSHDILHKDVLNAITKWNFPVVVEVSDDCEFEQKIHLIVIISKVIQYRGYNAAEIAIKSGILRLISSFIPNYIQYALNALDILIENYVEQDQGKTIYDIICKTSIIQDLEDASENNDNEDDFEMIINFINNFNNLANN
;
A
#
# COMPACT_ATOMS: atom_id res chain seq x y z
N MET A 1 -19.18 -12.87 -14.97
CA MET A 1 -18.75 -12.39 -16.30
C MET A 1 -19.91 -11.56 -16.86
N LEU A 2 -19.86 -10.25 -16.67
CA LEU A 2 -20.93 -9.31 -17.04
C LEU A 2 -20.32 -8.24 -17.94
N ASP A 3 -20.60 -8.35 -19.24
CA ASP A 3 -20.24 -7.37 -20.26
C ASP A 3 -21.17 -6.15 -20.17
N TYR A 4 -20.60 -4.99 -19.83
CA TYR A 4 -21.29 -3.72 -19.92
C TYR A 4 -20.92 -3.03 -21.25
N LYS A 5 -21.83 -3.12 -22.22
CA LYS A 5 -21.79 -2.30 -23.44
C LYS A 5 -22.35 -0.92 -23.14
N VAL A 6 -21.54 0.12 -23.31
CA VAL A 6 -22.03 1.50 -23.49
C VAL A 6 -21.90 1.87 -24.96
N SER A 7 -23.02 2.35 -25.50
CA SER A 7 -23.25 2.76 -26.87
C SER A 7 -22.38 3.95 -27.27
N SER A 8 -21.73 3.81 -28.43
CA SER A 8 -21.26 4.89 -29.27
C SER A 8 -22.45 5.69 -29.81
N ASP A 9 -22.46 7.00 -29.61
CA ASP A 9 -22.91 7.97 -30.61
C ASP A 9 -22.37 9.37 -30.25
N ASP A 10 -21.51 9.86 -31.14
CA ASP A 10 -21.22 11.24 -31.52
C ASP A 10 -21.30 12.37 -30.47
N LEU A 11 -20.11 12.81 -30.04
CA LEU A 11 -19.82 14.24 -29.89
C LEU A 11 -18.51 14.56 -30.61
N SER A 12 -18.63 14.75 -31.92
CA SER A 12 -17.66 15.46 -32.72
C SER A 12 -17.62 16.93 -32.28
N PHE A 13 -16.85 17.23 -31.23
CA PHE A 13 -16.48 18.62 -30.93
C PHE A 13 -15.25 19.00 -31.75
N SER A 14 -15.54 19.77 -32.79
CA SER A 14 -14.60 20.47 -33.65
C SER A 14 -13.47 21.16 -32.86
N LEU A 15 -12.23 20.80 -33.19
CA LEU A 15 -11.06 21.66 -33.09
C LEU A 15 -11.35 22.98 -33.83
N SER A 16 -11.81 24.02 -33.13
CA SER A 16 -11.64 25.39 -33.59
C SER A 16 -11.64 26.39 -32.43
N ALA A 17 -10.61 27.24 -32.46
CA ALA A 17 -10.38 28.44 -31.66
C ALA A 17 -10.02 28.24 -30.17
N PHE A 18 -8.74 27.93 -29.91
CA PHE A 18 -8.05 28.54 -28.79
C PHE A 18 -8.18 30.07 -28.95
N SER A 19 -9.07 30.67 -28.15
CA SER A 19 -9.09 32.10 -27.98
C SER A 19 -7.90 32.44 -27.08
N SER A 20 -6.92 33.14 -27.66
CA SER A 20 -5.86 33.82 -26.92
C SER A 20 -6.49 34.62 -25.77
N PRO A 21 -5.92 34.57 -24.55
CA PRO A 21 -6.43 35.37 -23.44
C PRO A 21 -6.43 36.85 -23.85
N GLN A 22 -7.60 37.48 -23.75
CA GLN A 22 -7.70 38.93 -23.89
C GLN A 22 -6.85 39.58 -22.80
N LYS A 23 -6.18 40.66 -23.20
CA LYS A 23 -4.97 41.21 -22.57
C LYS A 23 -5.19 41.94 -21.24
N ASP A 24 -6.37 41.86 -20.62
CA ASP A 24 -6.80 42.88 -19.63
C ASP A 24 -7.36 42.38 -18.29
N ASP A 25 -7.36 41.08 -17.95
CA ASP A 25 -7.86 40.63 -16.63
C ASP A 25 -6.90 39.66 -15.90
N ILE A 26 -5.65 40.09 -15.68
CA ILE A 26 -4.77 39.47 -14.67
C ILE A 26 -4.73 40.41 -13.46
N PRO A 27 -5.22 40.02 -12.27
CA PRO A 27 -5.00 40.79 -11.07
C PRO A 27 -3.49 40.89 -10.82
N PHE A 28 -2.98 42.12 -10.82
CA PHE A 28 -1.54 42.46 -10.87
C PHE A 28 -0.77 42.21 -9.55
N ASP A 29 -1.30 41.34 -8.68
CA ASP A 29 -0.82 41.09 -7.31
C ASP A 29 -0.63 39.58 -7.03
N ASP A 30 -0.15 38.83 -8.03
CA ASP A 30 0.22 37.42 -7.88
C ASP A 30 1.73 37.24 -8.15
N ASP A 31 2.50 36.99 -7.09
CA ASP A 31 3.97 36.91 -7.15
C ASP A 31 4.46 35.76 -8.05
N ILE A 32 3.60 34.76 -8.31
CA ILE A 32 3.85 33.63 -9.22
C ILE A 32 3.76 34.06 -10.69
N ALA A 33 2.73 34.83 -11.04
CA ALA A 33 2.59 35.39 -12.39
C ALA A 33 3.73 36.36 -12.68
N LYS A 34 4.22 37.10 -11.67
CA LYS A 34 5.44 37.90 -11.77
C LYS A 34 6.68 37.04 -11.99
N ALA A 35 6.86 35.90 -11.29
CA ALA A 35 8.02 35.01 -11.46
C ALA A 35 8.08 34.35 -12.86
N LEU A 36 6.95 33.83 -13.35
CA LEU A 36 6.83 33.26 -14.70
C LEU A 36 6.93 34.32 -15.80
N GLN A 37 6.35 35.51 -15.60
CA GLN A 37 6.57 36.64 -16.51
C GLN A 37 8.02 37.16 -16.45
N TYR A 38 8.71 37.07 -15.31
CA TYR A 38 10.13 37.41 -15.19
C TYR A 38 11.01 36.41 -15.96
N LEU A 39 10.71 35.11 -15.88
CA LEU A 39 11.35 34.05 -16.69
C LEU A 39 11.17 34.32 -18.20
N ILE A 40 9.96 34.68 -18.61
CA ILE A 40 9.64 35.06 -20.00
C ILE A 40 10.32 36.38 -20.41
N HIS A 41 10.42 37.36 -19.51
CA HIS A 41 11.01 38.68 -19.78
C HIS A 41 12.55 38.64 -19.83
N ILE A 42 13.19 37.78 -19.05
CA ILE A 42 14.65 37.57 -19.07
C ILE A 42 15.11 36.88 -20.36
N LYS A 43 14.35 35.89 -20.86
CA LYS A 43 14.55 35.28 -22.20
C LYS A 43 14.51 36.32 -23.33
N GLN A 44 13.71 37.37 -23.18
CA GLN A 44 13.55 38.42 -24.19
C GLN A 44 14.64 39.50 -24.14
N LEU A 45 15.23 39.77 -22.97
CA LEU A 45 16.16 40.87 -22.78
C LEU A 45 17.64 40.47 -22.87
N TYR A 46 18.02 39.25 -22.46
CA TYR A 46 19.44 38.86 -22.37
C TYR A 46 19.69 37.35 -22.62
N PRO A 47 19.62 36.88 -23.88
CA PRO A 47 19.84 35.47 -24.22
C PRO A 47 21.24 34.95 -23.84
N ASP A 48 22.25 35.83 -23.81
CA ASP A 48 23.65 35.46 -23.53
C ASP A 48 24.03 35.53 -22.04
N VAL A 49 23.13 36.01 -21.16
CA VAL A 49 23.43 36.32 -19.74
C VAL A 49 22.96 35.22 -18.78
N LEU A 50 22.08 34.33 -19.23
CA LEU A 50 21.61 33.16 -18.46
C LEU A 50 22.76 32.24 -18.00
N ASN A 51 23.91 32.26 -18.69
CA ASN A 51 25.10 31.51 -18.32
C ASN A 51 25.90 32.13 -17.15
N ASN A 52 25.51 33.26 -16.54
CA ASN A 52 26.37 34.00 -15.60
C ASN A 52 25.73 34.42 -14.26
N TYR A 53 24.56 33.91 -13.86
CA TYR A 53 23.89 34.37 -12.63
C TYR A 53 23.49 33.25 -11.65
N HIS A 54 24.33 33.08 -10.61
CA HIS A 54 24.15 32.15 -9.48
C HIS A 54 22.95 32.41 -8.53
N ASN A 55 22.10 33.42 -8.79
CA ASN A 55 20.93 33.75 -7.93
C ASN A 55 19.57 33.57 -8.62
N PHE A 56 19.56 33.05 -9.85
CA PHE A 56 18.38 32.87 -10.71
C PHE A 56 17.29 31.88 -10.21
N PRO A 57 17.62 30.75 -9.54
CA PRO A 57 16.66 29.66 -9.32
C PRO A 57 16.00 29.62 -7.94
N ILE A 58 16.39 30.50 -7.00
CA ILE A 58 15.85 30.49 -5.63
C ILE A 58 14.40 31.00 -5.60
N CYS A 59 14.00 31.88 -6.51
CA CYS A 59 12.68 32.53 -6.50
C CYS A 59 11.51 31.65 -7.03
N PRO A 60 11.67 30.86 -8.11
CA PRO A 60 10.58 29.99 -8.60
C PRO A 60 10.31 28.77 -7.71
N ILE A 61 11.34 28.20 -7.07
CA ILE A 61 11.24 26.97 -6.27
C ILE A 61 10.36 27.17 -5.04
N ASP A 62 10.61 28.23 -4.26
CA ASP A 62 9.83 28.57 -3.06
C ASP A 62 8.35 28.86 -3.38
N VAL A 63 8.07 29.30 -4.60
CA VAL A 63 6.73 29.70 -5.04
C VAL A 63 5.93 28.50 -5.59
N ILE A 64 6.58 27.58 -6.31
CA ILE A 64 5.97 26.34 -6.80
C ILE A 64 5.67 25.38 -5.65
N GLN A 65 6.54 25.31 -4.64
CA GLN A 65 6.39 24.41 -3.49
C GLN A 65 5.30 24.86 -2.48
N ASN A 66 4.97 26.15 -2.41
CA ASN A 66 4.05 26.70 -1.39
C ASN A 66 2.56 26.73 -1.78
N ASN A 67 2.19 26.34 -3.02
CA ASN A 67 0.81 26.03 -3.45
C ASN A 67 -0.32 26.99 -2.95
N GLN A 68 -0.06 28.30 -2.87
CA GLN A 68 -1.05 29.31 -2.41
C GLN A 68 -1.78 30.05 -3.55
N SER A 69 -1.64 29.60 -4.79
CA SER A 69 -2.20 30.29 -5.97
C SER A 69 -3.65 29.89 -6.26
N ARG A 70 -4.47 30.88 -6.67
CA ARG A 70 -5.85 30.68 -7.16
C ARG A 70 -5.93 30.39 -8.68
N VAL A 71 -4.78 30.23 -9.34
CA VAL A 71 -4.66 30.10 -10.80
C VAL A 71 -4.12 28.73 -11.17
N ASP A 72 -4.70 28.11 -12.20
CA ASP A 72 -4.23 26.85 -12.77
C ASP A 72 -2.89 27.05 -13.49
N LEU A 73 -1.82 26.56 -12.87
CA LEU A 73 -0.43 26.72 -13.32
C LEU A 73 -0.13 25.97 -14.63
N SER A 74 -0.92 24.95 -14.98
CA SER A 74 -0.73 24.18 -16.23
C SER A 74 -0.86 25.04 -17.48
N THR A 75 -1.66 26.12 -17.42
CA THR A 75 -1.91 27.04 -18.54
C THR A 75 -0.69 27.87 -18.98
N TYR A 76 0.35 27.95 -18.15
CA TYR A 76 1.57 28.72 -18.43
C TYR A 76 2.76 27.85 -18.85
N ILE A 77 2.64 26.53 -18.70
CA ILE A 77 3.67 25.58 -19.10
C ILE A 77 3.50 25.30 -20.58
N ASN A 78 4.44 25.75 -21.40
CA ASN A 78 4.46 25.45 -22.83
C ASN A 78 5.70 24.65 -23.22
N SER A 79 5.60 23.90 -24.31
CA SER A 79 6.65 23.04 -24.83
C SER A 79 7.95 23.80 -25.13
N HIS A 80 7.88 25.07 -25.54
CA HIS A 80 9.07 25.89 -25.80
C HIS A 80 9.91 26.14 -24.54
N MET A 81 9.27 26.42 -23.40
CA MET A 81 9.97 26.59 -22.13
C MET A 81 10.64 25.28 -21.69
N LEU A 82 9.94 24.15 -21.82
CA LEU A 82 10.49 22.84 -21.47
C LEU A 82 11.66 22.45 -22.39
N SER A 83 11.54 22.68 -23.70
CA SER A 83 12.63 22.50 -24.67
C SER A 83 13.86 23.34 -24.32
N ASP A 84 13.67 24.59 -23.89
CA ASP A 84 14.80 25.44 -23.49
C ASP A 84 15.50 24.89 -22.25
N LEU A 85 14.75 24.45 -21.23
CA LEU A 85 15.32 23.85 -20.02
C LEU A 85 16.12 22.58 -20.35
N ILE A 86 15.60 21.72 -21.22
CA ILE A 86 16.33 20.53 -21.69
C ILE A 86 17.57 20.91 -22.51
N ALA A 87 17.49 21.95 -23.35
CA ALA A 87 18.64 22.43 -24.12
C ALA A 87 19.75 22.98 -23.20
N ILE A 88 19.39 23.72 -22.15
CA ILE A 88 20.32 24.18 -21.12
C ILE A 88 20.95 22.98 -20.42
N LEU A 89 20.14 21.97 -20.06
CA LEU A 89 20.60 20.76 -19.38
C LEU A 89 21.57 19.92 -20.23
N LYS A 90 21.38 19.92 -21.55
CA LYS A 90 22.25 19.22 -22.53
C LYS A 90 23.52 20.01 -22.87
N SER A 91 23.62 21.28 -22.45
CA SER A 91 24.80 22.11 -22.71
C SER A 91 26.00 21.67 -21.85
N GLU A 92 27.16 21.54 -22.48
CA GLU A 92 28.44 21.30 -21.78
C GLU A 92 28.82 22.45 -20.83
N GLU A 93 28.33 23.67 -21.11
CA GLU A 93 28.57 24.89 -20.31
C GLU A 93 27.52 25.12 -19.21
N CYS A 94 26.68 24.13 -18.87
CA CYS A 94 25.66 24.30 -17.85
C CYS A 94 26.29 24.54 -16.46
N ILE A 95 26.34 25.81 -16.04
CA ILE A 95 26.98 26.24 -14.79
C ILE A 95 26.13 25.86 -13.56
N ASP A 96 24.80 26.00 -13.66
CA ASP A 96 23.84 25.78 -12.57
C ASP A 96 22.91 24.59 -12.88
N ARG A 97 23.49 23.42 -13.18
CA ARG A 97 22.78 22.20 -13.59
C ARG A 97 21.77 21.72 -12.55
N SER A 98 22.16 21.71 -11.28
CA SER A 98 21.31 21.27 -10.18
C SER A 98 20.02 22.08 -10.12
N GLU A 99 20.13 23.38 -10.37
CA GLU A 99 19.03 24.31 -10.29
C GLU A 99 18.05 24.16 -11.46
N VAL A 100 18.56 23.88 -12.65
CA VAL A 100 17.73 23.50 -13.81
C VAL A 100 16.99 22.19 -13.54
N LEU A 101 17.67 21.19 -12.97
CA LEU A 101 17.07 19.92 -12.58
C LEU A 101 15.99 20.10 -11.51
N GLU A 102 16.20 20.95 -10.50
CA GLU A 102 15.18 21.24 -9.46
C GLU A 102 13.93 21.90 -10.05
N ILE A 103 14.10 22.82 -11.03
CA ILE A 103 12.97 23.41 -11.74
C ILE A 103 12.21 22.32 -12.50
N ILE A 104 12.91 21.48 -13.27
CA ILE A 104 12.29 20.37 -14.00
C ILE A 104 11.55 19.44 -13.03
N TYR A 105 12.20 19.03 -11.95
CA TYR A 105 11.62 18.19 -10.91
C TYR A 105 10.35 18.81 -10.31
N SER A 106 10.37 20.11 -10.00
CA SER A 106 9.19 20.81 -9.47
C SER A 106 8.03 20.84 -10.47
N LEU A 107 8.34 20.88 -11.77
CA LEU A 107 7.35 20.88 -12.85
C LEU A 107 6.77 19.49 -13.15
N THR A 108 7.43 18.39 -12.77
CA THR A 108 6.91 17.03 -13.05
C THR A 108 5.63 16.67 -12.27
N GLN A 109 5.10 17.57 -11.44
CA GLN A 109 3.76 17.40 -10.86
C GLN A 109 2.63 17.59 -11.89
N PHE A 110 2.93 18.15 -13.06
CA PHE A 110 1.96 18.38 -14.13
C PHE A 110 2.10 17.29 -15.21
N GLU A 111 0.97 16.68 -15.59
CA GLU A 111 0.93 15.59 -16.58
C GLU A 111 1.54 15.98 -17.94
N ILE A 112 1.27 17.20 -18.42
CA ILE A 112 1.86 17.74 -19.66
C ILE A 112 3.40 17.78 -19.64
N VAL A 113 4.00 17.91 -18.46
CA VAL A 113 5.47 17.91 -18.30
C VAL A 113 5.97 16.47 -18.33
N LEU A 114 5.28 15.53 -17.71
CA LEU A 114 5.62 14.11 -17.77
C LEU A 114 5.54 13.59 -19.21
N GLU A 115 4.48 13.93 -19.95
CA GLU A 115 4.35 13.61 -21.37
C GLU A 115 5.51 14.17 -22.21
N PHE A 116 5.91 15.42 -21.96
CA PHE A 116 7.03 16.04 -22.68
C PHE A 116 8.37 15.38 -22.35
N LEU A 117 8.61 15.05 -21.07
CA LEU A 117 9.86 14.41 -20.64
C LEU A 117 9.96 12.94 -21.09
N ASN A 118 8.84 12.33 -21.47
CA ASN A 118 8.75 10.94 -21.92
C ASN A 118 9.30 10.71 -23.35
N GLU A 119 10.28 11.50 -23.76
CA GLU A 119 11.06 11.26 -24.97
C GLU A 119 12.33 10.47 -24.61
N GLN A 120 12.62 9.40 -25.37
CA GLN A 120 13.76 8.53 -25.11
C GLN A 120 15.09 9.29 -24.98
N ASP A 121 15.32 10.31 -25.80
CA ASP A 121 16.54 11.13 -25.76
C ASP A 121 16.65 12.01 -24.50
N ILE A 122 15.52 12.35 -23.87
CA ILE A 122 15.50 13.08 -22.59
C ILE A 122 15.76 12.10 -21.45
N ILE A 123 15.08 10.95 -21.46
CA ILE A 123 15.26 9.87 -20.48
C ILE A 123 16.73 9.40 -20.44
N ASN A 124 17.31 9.10 -21.60
CA ASN A 124 18.71 8.69 -21.71
C ASN A 124 19.66 9.76 -21.17
N HIS A 125 19.36 11.05 -21.42
CA HIS A 125 20.16 12.16 -20.88
C HIS A 125 20.05 12.22 -19.36
N LEU A 126 18.86 12.08 -18.79
CA LEU A 126 18.65 12.02 -17.35
C LEU A 126 19.38 10.83 -16.71
N TYR A 127 19.40 9.65 -17.35
CA TYR A 127 20.20 8.52 -16.87
C TYR A 127 21.69 8.78 -16.95
N SER A 128 22.18 9.40 -18.02
CA SER A 128 23.59 9.81 -18.11
C SER A 128 23.99 10.75 -16.98
N ILE A 129 23.06 11.61 -16.53
CA ILE A 129 23.26 12.45 -15.36
C ILE A 129 23.23 11.62 -14.09
N ALA A 130 22.22 10.77 -13.89
CA ALA A 130 22.06 9.93 -12.70
C ALA A 130 23.27 9.00 -12.43
N LEU A 131 23.92 8.52 -13.49
CA LEU A 131 24.97 7.48 -13.43
C LEU A 131 26.40 8.01 -13.56
N SER A 132 26.57 9.29 -13.88
CA SER A 132 27.90 9.86 -14.10
C SER A 132 28.58 10.25 -12.78
N GLN A 133 29.83 9.79 -12.63
CA GLN A 133 30.74 10.19 -11.54
C GLN A 133 31.32 11.60 -11.74
N ASP A 134 31.21 12.15 -12.95
CA ASP A 134 31.73 13.47 -13.29
C ASP A 134 30.80 14.61 -12.84
N TYR A 135 29.53 14.29 -12.54
CA TYR A 135 28.56 15.25 -12.02
C TYR A 135 28.53 15.29 -10.50
N SER A 136 27.91 16.34 -9.96
CA SER A 136 27.72 16.45 -8.52
C SER A 136 26.69 15.42 -8.04
N GLN A 137 26.89 14.88 -6.84
CA GLN A 137 25.92 13.98 -6.20
C GLN A 137 24.50 14.57 -6.16
N LYS A 138 24.40 15.89 -5.95
CA LYS A 138 23.13 16.63 -6.00
C LYS A 138 22.44 16.47 -7.37
N ASP A 139 23.17 16.64 -8.47
CA ASP A 139 22.64 16.42 -9.82
C ASP A 139 22.16 14.98 -10.01
N ASN A 140 22.95 14.01 -9.56
CA ASN A 140 22.59 12.59 -9.65
C ASN A 140 21.25 12.32 -8.94
N TYR A 141 21.09 12.79 -7.70
CA TYR A 141 19.87 12.56 -6.91
C TYR A 141 18.63 13.23 -7.51
N ILE A 142 18.74 14.48 -7.98
CA ILE A 142 17.59 15.15 -8.59
C ILE A 142 17.18 14.44 -9.89
N ALA A 143 18.16 14.00 -10.70
CA ALA A 143 17.88 13.21 -11.90
C ALA A 143 17.15 11.90 -11.54
N ILE A 144 17.59 11.17 -10.52
CA ILE A 144 16.93 9.95 -10.02
C ILE A 144 15.48 10.25 -9.59
N ARG A 145 15.22 11.36 -8.92
CA ARG A 145 13.87 11.77 -8.49
C ARG A 145 12.96 12.10 -9.68
N ILE A 146 13.48 12.77 -10.71
CA ILE A 146 12.75 13.02 -11.97
C ILE A 146 12.42 11.69 -12.64
N LEU A 147 13.42 10.81 -12.79
CA LEU A 147 13.27 9.49 -13.41
C LEU A 147 12.21 8.63 -12.67
N THR A 148 12.23 8.65 -11.34
CA THR A 148 11.24 7.94 -10.51
C THR A 148 9.80 8.38 -10.80
N ARG A 149 9.58 9.70 -10.99
CA ARG A 149 8.26 10.24 -11.34
C ARG A 149 7.85 9.95 -12.78
N LEU A 150 8.83 9.90 -13.68
CA LEU A 150 8.59 9.66 -15.09
C LEU A 150 8.27 8.18 -15.39
N LEU A 151 8.87 7.27 -14.64
CA LEU A 151 8.86 5.83 -14.89
C LEU A 151 7.47 5.21 -15.20
N PRO A 152 6.36 5.57 -14.51
CA PRO A 152 5.03 5.04 -14.82
C PRO A 152 4.52 5.39 -16.22
N HIS A 153 5.08 6.43 -16.84
CA HIS A 153 4.70 6.90 -18.17
C HIS A 153 5.60 6.35 -19.27
N VAL A 154 6.74 5.74 -18.92
CA VAL A 154 7.72 5.21 -19.87
C VAL A 154 7.25 3.84 -20.39
N GLU A 155 7.10 3.73 -21.71
CA GLU A 155 6.86 2.43 -22.36
C GLU A 155 8.09 1.52 -22.22
N TYR A 156 7.88 0.23 -22.04
CA TYR A 156 8.94 -0.78 -21.92
C TYR A 156 9.91 -0.56 -20.75
N ASN A 157 9.44 0.04 -19.66
CA ASN A 157 10.27 0.33 -18.48
C ASN A 157 10.85 -0.94 -17.79
N GLU A 158 10.40 -2.15 -18.15
CA GLU A 158 10.96 -3.42 -17.70
C GLU A 158 12.40 -3.67 -18.17
N ILE A 159 12.81 -3.09 -19.30
CA ILE A 159 14.18 -3.27 -19.84
C ILE A 159 15.21 -2.45 -19.07
N TYR A 160 14.76 -1.52 -18.23
CA TYR A 160 15.61 -0.52 -17.61
C TYR A 160 16.78 -1.10 -16.82
N LEU A 161 16.54 -2.08 -15.94
CA LEU A 161 17.60 -2.71 -15.15
C LEU A 161 18.51 -3.62 -15.99
N THR A 162 18.11 -3.94 -17.23
CA THR A 162 18.97 -4.62 -18.21
C THR A 162 19.95 -3.63 -18.83
N ASP A 163 19.49 -2.41 -19.16
CA ASP A 163 20.30 -1.37 -19.77
C ASP A 163 21.19 -0.62 -18.76
N HIS A 164 20.74 -0.53 -17.51
CA HIS A 164 21.41 0.17 -16.42
C HIS A 164 21.48 -0.71 -15.16
N PRO A 165 22.52 -1.57 -15.05
CA PRO A 165 22.68 -2.47 -13.92
C PRO A 165 22.79 -1.73 -12.58
N ILE A 166 22.25 -2.33 -11.51
CA ILE A 166 22.23 -1.77 -10.14
C ILE A 166 23.63 -1.39 -9.64
N ASP A 167 24.66 -2.11 -10.08
CA ASP A 167 26.05 -1.85 -9.71
C ASP A 167 26.55 -0.47 -10.14
N GLU A 168 25.95 0.14 -11.17
CA GLU A 168 26.30 1.48 -11.63
C GLU A 168 25.94 2.56 -10.61
N PHE A 169 25.02 2.31 -9.69
CA PHE A 169 24.63 3.24 -8.63
C PHE A 169 25.51 3.18 -7.37
N ARG A 170 26.49 2.25 -7.31
CA ARG A 170 27.31 2.03 -6.11
C ARG A 170 28.23 3.19 -5.74
N PHE A 171 28.44 4.16 -6.62
CA PHE A 171 29.29 5.33 -6.34
C PHE A 171 28.57 6.42 -5.53
N LEU A 172 27.25 6.34 -5.37
CA LEU A 172 26.47 7.34 -4.66
C LEU A 172 26.84 7.39 -3.16
N SER A 173 26.96 8.60 -2.60
CA SER A 173 27.28 8.78 -1.18
C SER A 173 26.12 8.41 -0.24
N GLU A 174 24.89 8.63 -0.69
CA GLU A 174 23.63 8.35 -0.01
C GLU A 174 22.83 7.34 -0.86
N PRO A 175 23.08 6.03 -0.69
CA PRO A 175 22.45 4.99 -1.51
C PRO A 175 20.95 4.80 -1.22
N ASP A 176 20.44 5.31 -0.10
CA ASP A 176 19.00 5.31 0.19
C ASP A 176 18.19 6.14 -0.84
N GLU A 177 18.79 7.17 -1.46
CA GLU A 177 18.11 8.05 -2.42
C GLU A 177 17.77 7.38 -3.77
N VAL A 178 18.39 6.24 -4.10
CA VAL A 178 18.04 5.48 -5.32
C VAL A 178 16.96 4.42 -5.09
N VAL A 179 16.70 4.05 -3.84
CA VAL A 179 15.72 3.00 -3.52
C VAL A 179 14.30 3.32 -4.02
N PRO A 180 13.79 4.57 -3.99
CA PRO A 180 12.48 4.89 -4.58
C PRO A 180 12.37 4.54 -6.06
N LEU A 181 13.44 4.75 -6.85
CA LEU A 181 13.47 4.37 -8.26
C LEU A 181 13.36 2.84 -8.41
N PHE A 182 14.15 2.09 -7.64
CA PHE A 182 14.13 0.63 -7.66
C PHE A 182 12.80 0.05 -7.19
N ALA A 183 12.20 0.61 -6.15
CA ALA A 183 10.89 0.20 -5.67
C ALA A 183 9.81 0.44 -6.72
N LYS A 184 9.84 1.61 -7.41
CA LYS A 184 8.90 1.92 -8.49
C LYS A 184 9.05 0.96 -9.68
N LEU A 185 10.28 0.56 -10.02
CA LEU A 185 10.55 -0.44 -11.06
C LEU A 185 9.94 -1.80 -10.74
N ILE A 186 10.12 -2.28 -9.50
CA ILE A 186 9.55 -3.56 -9.05
C ILE A 186 8.03 -3.48 -8.93
N GLU A 187 7.49 -2.33 -8.52
CA GLU A 187 6.05 -2.11 -8.46
C GLU A 187 5.40 -2.24 -9.84
N LEU A 188 6.00 -1.60 -10.85
CA LEU A 188 5.49 -1.63 -12.23
C LEU A 188 5.77 -2.99 -12.90
N ASN A 189 6.91 -3.62 -12.59
CA ASN A 189 7.35 -4.87 -13.20
C ASN A 189 7.92 -5.83 -12.15
N PRO A 190 7.06 -6.57 -11.42
CA PRO A 190 7.52 -7.57 -10.47
C PRO A 190 8.37 -8.64 -11.17
N ASN A 191 9.66 -8.67 -10.88
CA ASN A 191 10.62 -9.60 -11.45
C ASN A 191 11.57 -10.13 -10.37
N GLN A 192 11.68 -11.45 -10.26
CA GLN A 192 12.44 -12.14 -9.22
C GLN A 192 13.95 -11.82 -9.26
N ASP A 193 14.57 -11.83 -10.44
CA ASP A 193 16.02 -11.61 -10.58
C ASP A 193 16.42 -10.17 -10.26
N ASN A 194 15.62 -9.21 -10.75
CA ASN A 194 15.77 -7.80 -10.44
C ASN A 194 15.57 -7.55 -8.94
N PHE A 195 14.52 -8.13 -8.34
CA PHE A 195 14.24 -8.01 -6.92
C PHE A 195 15.42 -8.50 -6.07
N ARG A 196 15.95 -9.69 -6.34
CA ARG A 196 17.07 -10.25 -5.57
C ARG A 196 18.30 -9.34 -5.61
N SER A 197 18.60 -8.80 -6.79
CA SER A 197 19.73 -7.91 -6.99
C SER A 197 19.54 -6.57 -6.26
N ILE A 198 18.32 -6.01 -6.29
CA ILE A 198 17.95 -4.79 -5.57
C ILE A 198 18.01 -5.02 -4.05
N ALA A 199 17.42 -6.10 -3.56
CA ALA A 199 17.41 -6.44 -2.14
C ALA A 199 18.83 -6.65 -1.61
N GLN A 200 19.73 -7.29 -2.38
CA GLN A 200 21.15 -7.39 -2.04
C GLN A 200 21.81 -6.01 -1.94
N PHE A 201 21.59 -5.13 -2.93
CA PHE A 201 22.11 -3.76 -2.91
C PHE A 201 21.64 -2.99 -1.67
N ILE A 202 20.34 -2.98 -1.41
CA ILE A 202 19.73 -2.34 -0.24
C ILE A 202 20.36 -2.90 1.04
N TYR A 203 20.45 -4.22 1.16
CA TYR A 203 21.03 -4.87 2.34
C TYR A 203 22.46 -4.43 2.62
N GLU A 204 23.29 -4.39 1.58
CA GLU A 204 24.71 -4.08 1.69
C GLU A 204 24.97 -2.59 1.95
N LYS A 205 24.19 -1.71 1.30
CA LYS A 205 24.54 -0.30 1.13
C LYS A 205 23.69 0.68 1.94
N THR A 206 22.48 0.32 2.33
CA THR A 206 21.54 1.26 2.96
C THR A 206 21.42 1.08 4.46
N GLU A 207 20.92 2.12 5.12
CA GLU A 207 20.56 2.09 6.55
C GLU A 207 19.10 1.70 6.79
N PHE A 208 18.31 1.47 5.73
CA PHE A 208 16.86 1.17 5.77
C PHE A 208 16.02 2.38 6.20
N ASP A 209 16.50 3.61 5.98
CA ASP A 209 15.68 4.80 6.20
C ASP A 209 14.63 5.00 5.11
N CYS A 210 14.87 4.43 3.92
CA CYS A 210 13.90 4.28 2.82
C CYS A 210 12.89 3.11 3.03
N TYR A 211 12.52 2.78 4.28
CA TYR A 211 11.68 1.61 4.58
C TYR A 211 10.32 1.63 3.87
N LYS A 212 9.76 2.81 3.58
CA LYS A 212 8.50 2.96 2.85
C LYS A 212 8.60 2.35 1.45
N ASP A 213 9.68 2.66 0.74
CA ASP A 213 9.96 2.15 -0.60
C ASP A 213 10.30 0.65 -0.56
N ILE A 214 11.01 0.20 0.48
CA ILE A 214 11.27 -1.23 0.70
C ILE A 214 9.94 -1.98 0.89
N VAL A 215 9.02 -1.47 1.70
CA VAL A 215 7.69 -2.08 1.91
C VAL A 215 6.90 -2.12 0.61
N MET A 216 6.90 -1.04 -0.18
CA MET A 216 6.24 -1.00 -1.49
C MET A 216 6.77 -2.10 -2.41
N MET A 217 8.10 -2.24 -2.50
CA MET A 217 8.74 -3.32 -3.26
C MET A 217 8.29 -4.72 -2.78
N LEU A 218 8.22 -4.94 -1.46
CA LEU A 218 7.76 -6.20 -0.89
C LEU A 218 6.29 -6.51 -1.19
N LYS A 219 5.42 -5.49 -1.11
CA LYS A 219 4.00 -5.60 -1.48
C LYS A 219 3.81 -6.02 -2.94
N SER A 220 4.71 -5.61 -3.83
CA SER A 220 4.63 -5.96 -5.25
C SER A 220 5.21 -7.34 -5.56
N ILE A 221 6.29 -7.73 -4.90
CA ILE A 221 6.99 -8.98 -5.22
C ILE A 221 6.42 -10.22 -4.50
N LEU A 222 6.10 -10.12 -3.21
CA LEU A 222 5.76 -11.28 -2.39
C LEU A 222 4.42 -11.93 -2.74
N PRO A 223 3.39 -11.19 -3.21
CA PRO A 223 2.18 -11.81 -3.74
C PRO A 223 2.41 -12.61 -5.04
N VAL A 224 3.43 -12.25 -5.83
CA VAL A 224 3.75 -12.91 -7.10
C VAL A 224 4.74 -14.07 -6.91
N TYR A 225 5.75 -13.86 -6.07
CA TYR A 225 6.84 -14.80 -5.76
C TYR A 225 6.97 -14.99 -4.24
N PRO A 226 6.04 -15.71 -3.59
CA PRO A 226 5.98 -15.81 -2.14
C PRO A 226 7.23 -16.47 -1.52
N GLU A 227 7.95 -17.30 -2.27
CA GLU A 227 9.20 -17.93 -1.82
C GLU A 227 10.33 -16.93 -1.53
N GLU A 228 10.26 -15.71 -2.09
CA GLU A 228 11.28 -14.67 -1.89
C GLU A 228 11.36 -14.18 -0.45
N ILE A 229 10.34 -14.44 0.38
CA ILE A 229 10.43 -14.17 1.81
C ILE A 229 11.60 -14.93 2.46
N ASN A 230 11.91 -16.14 1.98
CA ASN A 230 13.01 -16.94 2.51
C ASN A 230 14.35 -16.38 2.05
N PHE A 231 14.44 -15.89 0.82
CA PHE A 231 15.64 -15.22 0.33
C PHE A 231 16.01 -14.02 1.22
N LEU A 232 15.04 -13.21 1.66
CA LEU A 232 15.27 -12.09 2.58
C LEU A 232 15.81 -12.51 3.96
N ILE A 233 15.59 -13.76 4.37
CA ILE A 233 16.19 -14.34 5.58
C ILE A 233 17.61 -14.85 5.31
N GLU A 234 17.81 -15.46 4.15
CA GLU A 234 19.09 -16.03 3.73
C GLU A 234 20.14 -14.97 3.37
N LEU A 235 19.71 -13.73 3.08
CA LEU A 235 20.57 -12.56 2.96
C LEU A 235 21.32 -12.31 4.28
N GLN A 236 22.59 -12.71 4.31
CA GLN A 236 23.48 -12.57 5.45
C GLN A 236 24.73 -11.77 5.08
N ALA A 237 25.03 -10.78 5.90
CA ALA A 237 26.29 -10.05 5.91
C ALA A 237 26.93 -10.23 7.29
N ILE A 238 28.26 -10.24 7.32
CA ILE A 238 29.02 -10.37 8.57
C ILE A 238 28.55 -9.28 9.54
N ASP A 239 28.19 -9.70 10.76
CA ASP A 239 27.76 -8.86 11.88
C ASP A 239 26.46 -8.04 11.67
N LYS A 240 25.63 -8.38 10.67
CA LYS A 240 24.32 -7.74 10.45
C LYS A 240 23.18 -8.74 10.63
N PRO A 241 22.04 -8.35 11.25
CA PRO A 241 20.82 -9.14 11.18
C PRO A 241 20.39 -9.34 9.71
N CYS A 242 19.59 -10.37 9.43
CA CYS A 242 19.05 -10.59 8.08
C CYS A 242 18.18 -9.42 7.61
N PHE A 243 17.94 -9.32 6.30
CA PHE A 243 17.21 -8.20 5.69
C PHE A 243 15.86 -7.95 6.37
N PHE A 244 15.05 -9.00 6.50
CA PHE A 244 13.70 -8.88 7.05
C PHE A 244 13.71 -8.45 8.52
N ARG A 245 14.64 -8.96 9.32
CA ARG A 245 14.81 -8.58 10.73
C ARG A 245 15.22 -7.12 10.88
N ARG A 246 16.09 -6.61 10.00
CA ARG A 246 16.46 -5.17 9.96
C ARG A 246 15.26 -4.30 9.62
N LEU A 247 14.48 -4.65 8.60
CA LEU A 247 13.28 -3.91 8.21
C LEU A 247 12.25 -3.88 9.35
N ALA A 248 11.93 -5.04 9.93
CA ALA A 248 10.98 -5.13 11.04
C ALA A 248 11.45 -4.31 12.26
N SER A 249 12.74 -4.36 12.59
CA SER A 249 13.33 -3.56 13.68
C SER A 249 13.33 -2.05 13.41
N ARG A 250 13.20 -1.62 12.15
CA ARG A 250 13.09 -0.20 11.78
C ARG A 250 11.64 0.28 11.87
N LEU A 251 10.71 -0.54 11.37
CA LEU A 251 9.29 -0.24 11.33
C LEU A 251 8.65 -0.30 12.71
N PHE A 252 8.89 -1.34 13.50
CA PHE A 252 8.18 -1.60 14.75
C PHE A 252 8.94 -1.07 15.98
N ARG A 253 9.60 0.09 15.88
CA ARG A 253 10.23 0.76 17.03
C ARG A 253 9.15 1.40 17.90
N PHE A 254 9.17 1.08 19.20
CA PHE A 254 8.08 1.34 20.15
C PHE A 254 7.81 2.81 20.53
N ASP A 255 8.53 3.79 19.95
CA ASP A 255 8.66 5.11 20.57
C ASP A 255 7.92 6.27 19.87
N ASP A 256 7.47 6.16 18.62
CA ASP A 256 6.67 7.23 17.97
C ASP A 256 5.79 6.67 16.82
N ASP A 257 4.48 6.56 17.03
CA ASP A 257 3.54 6.18 15.96
C ASP A 257 3.20 7.41 15.10
N GLN A 258 4.04 7.73 14.13
CA GLN A 258 3.67 8.68 13.08
C GLN A 258 2.72 8.01 12.08
N LYS A 259 1.75 8.75 11.53
CA LYS A 259 0.75 8.20 10.61
C LYS A 259 1.38 7.42 9.44
N ASP A 260 2.45 7.96 8.87
CA ASP A 260 3.18 7.33 7.77
C ASP A 260 3.86 6.01 8.16
N ASP A 261 4.26 5.87 9.41
CA ASP A 261 4.85 4.63 9.93
C ASP A 261 3.80 3.55 10.06
N ILE A 262 2.58 3.92 10.48
CA ILE A 262 1.43 3.01 10.55
C ILE A 262 1.12 2.45 9.15
N VAL A 263 1.03 3.31 8.12
CA VAL A 263 0.77 2.87 6.74
C VAL A 263 1.85 1.89 6.28
N SER A 264 3.12 2.15 6.60
CA SER A 264 4.23 1.27 6.21
C SER A 264 4.22 -0.06 6.98
N MET A 265 3.85 -0.05 8.26
CA MET A 265 3.65 -1.27 9.04
C MET A 265 2.51 -2.12 8.45
N MET A 266 1.38 -1.50 8.08
CA MET A 266 0.24 -2.20 7.45
C MET A 266 0.61 -2.75 6.08
N GLY A 267 1.34 -1.95 5.28
CA GLY A 267 1.84 -2.42 4.00
C GLY A 267 2.77 -3.64 4.13
N LEU A 268 3.60 -3.71 5.17
CA LEU A 268 4.42 -4.89 5.42
C LEU A 268 3.56 -6.10 5.82
N MET A 269 2.55 -5.91 6.67
CA MET A 269 1.64 -6.99 7.06
C MET A 269 0.87 -7.54 5.86
N GLU A 270 0.39 -6.65 4.98
CA GLU A 270 -0.26 -7.00 3.73
C GLU A 270 0.65 -7.81 2.81
N ALA A 271 1.91 -7.40 2.65
CA ALA A 271 2.89 -8.12 1.85
C ALA A 271 3.16 -9.55 2.35
N LEU A 272 2.93 -9.83 3.64
CA LEU A 272 3.16 -11.13 4.27
C LEU A 272 1.97 -12.10 4.15
N ILE A 273 0.78 -11.62 3.78
CA ILE A 273 -0.43 -12.44 3.70
C ILE A 273 -0.23 -13.64 2.75
N VAL A 274 0.20 -13.39 1.51
CA VAL A 274 0.36 -14.44 0.50
C VAL A 274 1.48 -15.43 0.88
N PRO A 275 2.70 -15.00 1.29
CA PRO A 275 3.71 -15.93 1.78
C PRO A 275 3.22 -16.83 2.92
N LEU A 276 2.47 -16.29 3.88
CA LEU A 276 2.00 -17.01 5.07
C LEU A 276 0.84 -17.97 4.82
N THR A 277 0.09 -17.78 3.73
CA THR A 277 -1.06 -18.62 3.34
C THR A 277 -0.73 -19.58 2.20
N SER A 278 0.35 -19.32 1.46
CA SER A 278 0.77 -20.16 0.35
C SER A 278 1.31 -21.51 0.82
N ASN A 279 1.18 -22.53 -0.03
CA ASN A 279 1.75 -23.87 0.21
C ASN A 279 3.26 -23.91 -0.09
N ILE A 280 4.01 -23.00 0.53
CA ILE A 280 5.47 -22.93 0.46
C ILE A 280 6.07 -23.28 1.83
N LYS A 281 7.30 -23.79 1.83
CA LYS A 281 8.04 -23.98 3.08
C LYS A 281 8.58 -22.62 3.55
N ILE A 282 7.99 -22.06 4.59
CA ILE A 282 8.44 -20.81 5.20
C ILE A 282 9.58 -21.10 6.17
N ASN A 283 10.64 -20.29 6.14
CA ASN A 283 11.71 -20.33 7.12
C ASN A 283 11.15 -19.90 8.49
N GLU A 284 11.37 -20.71 9.54
CA GLU A 284 10.87 -20.46 10.89
C GLU A 284 11.29 -19.10 11.45
N GLU A 285 12.43 -18.57 10.99
CA GLU A 285 12.92 -17.24 11.34
C GLU A 285 11.94 -16.12 10.94
N VAL A 286 11.16 -16.29 9.87
CA VAL A 286 10.10 -15.35 9.48
C VAL A 286 9.06 -15.25 10.58
N ILE A 287 8.58 -16.40 11.06
CA ILE A 287 7.58 -16.50 12.13
C ILE A 287 8.14 -15.91 13.44
N LEU A 288 9.40 -16.18 13.73
CA LEU A 288 10.08 -15.62 14.90
C LEU A 288 10.19 -14.08 14.84
N ILE A 289 10.54 -13.51 13.68
CA ILE A 289 10.63 -12.06 13.50
C ILE A 289 9.25 -11.39 13.65
N ILE A 290 8.19 -12.00 13.10
CA ILE A 290 6.81 -11.52 13.27
C ILE A 290 6.42 -11.49 14.76
N HIS A 291 6.73 -12.56 15.49
CA HIS A 291 6.50 -12.67 16.93
C HIS A 291 7.26 -11.61 17.73
N GLU A 292 8.59 -11.52 17.53
CA GLU A 292 9.47 -10.60 18.27
C GLU A 292 9.13 -9.14 18.02
N SER A 293 8.70 -8.80 16.80
CA SER A 293 8.29 -7.45 16.41
C SER A 293 6.84 -7.12 16.84
N GLN A 294 6.16 -8.04 17.52
CA GLN A 294 4.79 -7.89 18.00
C GLN A 294 3.79 -7.47 16.90
N MET A 295 3.98 -7.97 15.67
CA MET A 295 3.18 -7.52 14.52
C MET A 295 1.68 -7.80 14.74
N ALA A 296 1.32 -8.95 15.33
CA ALA A 296 -0.07 -9.28 15.66
C ALA A 296 -0.67 -8.31 16.71
N TRP A 297 0.12 -7.85 17.68
CA TRP A 297 -0.36 -6.85 18.65
C TRP A 297 -0.61 -5.50 17.98
N ASN A 298 0.28 -5.09 17.08
CA ASN A 298 0.14 -3.87 16.29
C ASN A 298 -1.05 -3.95 15.33
N ALA A 299 -1.26 -5.08 14.66
CA ALA A 299 -2.42 -5.28 13.79
C ALA A 299 -3.76 -5.11 14.56
N ALA A 300 -3.86 -5.74 15.74
CA ALA A 300 -5.05 -5.58 16.60
C ALA A 300 -5.26 -4.15 17.08
N ARG A 301 -4.17 -3.42 17.35
CA ARG A 301 -4.20 -2.01 17.71
C ARG A 301 -4.74 -1.14 16.58
N TYR A 302 -4.29 -1.37 15.35
CA TYR A 302 -4.61 -0.52 14.21
C TYR A 302 -5.97 -0.79 13.59
N PHE A 303 -6.48 -2.00 13.70
CA PHE A 303 -7.84 -2.34 13.27
C PHE A 303 -8.90 -1.38 13.84
N ILE A 304 -8.86 -1.09 15.14
CA ILE A 304 -9.85 -0.20 15.79
C ILE A 304 -9.41 1.27 15.83
N SER A 305 -8.31 1.62 15.17
CA SER A 305 -7.72 2.96 15.23
C SER A 305 -8.39 3.89 14.22
N THR A 306 -8.88 5.03 14.70
CA THR A 306 -9.40 6.11 13.83
C THR A 306 -8.31 6.80 13.01
N MET A 307 -7.04 6.42 13.18
CA MET A 307 -5.91 6.96 12.40
C MET A 307 -5.69 6.21 11.07
N CYS A 308 -6.34 5.05 10.90
CA CYS A 308 -6.23 4.19 9.73
C CYS A 308 -7.48 4.33 8.83
N ASP A 309 -7.28 4.30 7.51
CA ASP A 309 -8.37 4.12 6.55
C ASP A 309 -8.87 2.67 6.52
N ASP A 310 -10.00 2.46 5.86
CA ASP A 310 -10.69 1.15 5.83
C ASP A 310 -9.84 0.06 5.14
N ASP A 311 -9.05 0.43 4.12
CA ASP A 311 -8.10 -0.46 3.44
C ASP A 311 -7.01 -0.95 4.39
N SER A 312 -6.37 -0.03 5.13
CA SER A 312 -5.33 -0.36 6.10
C SER A 312 -5.87 -1.22 7.24
N GLN A 313 -7.10 -0.93 7.71
CA GLN A 313 -7.78 -1.75 8.71
C GLN A 313 -8.07 -3.15 8.17
N CYS A 314 -8.53 -3.28 6.92
CA CYS A 314 -8.77 -4.56 6.28
C CYS A 314 -7.50 -5.41 6.20
N SER A 315 -6.37 -4.82 5.76
CA SER A 315 -5.07 -5.51 5.73
C SER A 315 -4.64 -5.99 7.12
N ALA A 316 -4.87 -5.19 8.16
CA ALA A 316 -4.53 -5.55 9.54
C ALA A 316 -5.33 -6.78 10.01
N ILE A 317 -6.65 -6.80 9.77
CA ILE A 317 -7.52 -7.90 10.18
C ILE A 317 -7.18 -9.17 9.38
N HIS A 318 -6.99 -9.05 8.06
CA HIS A 318 -6.64 -10.20 7.23
C HIS A 318 -5.30 -10.80 7.69
N PHE A 319 -4.30 -9.97 7.99
CA PHE A 319 -3.04 -10.44 8.56
C PHE A 319 -3.23 -11.15 9.92
N LEU A 320 -4.10 -10.64 10.80
CA LEU A 320 -4.44 -11.31 12.06
C LEU A 320 -5.05 -12.69 11.83
N GLU A 321 -5.99 -12.81 10.89
CA GLU A 321 -6.59 -14.09 10.54
C GLU A 321 -5.54 -15.08 10.08
N VAL A 322 -4.66 -14.67 9.17
CA VAL A 322 -3.57 -15.51 8.67
C VAL A 322 -2.66 -15.98 9.80
N CYS A 323 -2.33 -15.09 10.74
CA CYS A 323 -1.57 -15.44 11.94
C CYS A 323 -2.24 -16.52 12.79
N THR A 324 -3.58 -16.65 12.79
CA THR A 324 -4.28 -17.71 13.54
C THR A 324 -4.02 -19.12 13.00
N SER A 325 -3.47 -19.25 11.79
CA SER A 325 -3.14 -20.53 11.16
C SER A 325 -1.74 -21.05 11.51
N HIS A 326 -0.94 -20.29 12.25
CA HIS A 326 0.43 -20.64 12.64
C HIS A 326 0.53 -20.76 14.17
N ASP A 327 1.00 -21.90 14.70
CA ASP A 327 0.95 -22.20 16.15
C ASP A 327 1.49 -21.10 17.08
N ILE A 328 2.65 -20.52 16.74
CA ILE A 328 3.28 -19.45 17.54
C ILE A 328 2.46 -18.16 17.45
N LEU A 329 2.12 -17.74 16.23
CA LEU A 329 1.41 -16.48 15.96
C LEU A 329 -0.03 -16.53 16.42
N HIS A 330 -0.66 -17.71 16.39
CA HIS A 330 -2.00 -17.94 16.90
C HIS A 330 -2.11 -17.49 18.36
N LYS A 331 -1.13 -17.88 19.18
CA LYS A 331 -1.06 -17.44 20.59
C LYS A 331 -0.89 -15.93 20.72
N ASP A 332 -0.13 -15.29 19.81
CA ASP A 332 0.04 -13.84 19.82
C ASP A 332 -1.25 -13.10 19.48
N VAL A 333 -1.98 -13.56 18.46
CA VAL A 333 -3.30 -13.00 18.07
C VAL A 333 -4.27 -13.09 19.24
N LEU A 334 -4.37 -14.25 19.87
CA LEU A 334 -5.24 -14.47 21.03
C LEU A 334 -4.89 -13.54 22.19
N ASN A 335 -3.59 -13.37 22.48
CA ASN A 335 -3.12 -12.46 23.52
C ASN A 335 -3.38 -10.99 23.17
N ALA A 336 -3.20 -10.61 21.91
CA ALA A 336 -3.42 -9.26 21.42
C ALA A 336 -4.89 -8.86 21.60
N ILE A 337 -5.83 -9.62 21.04
CA ILE A 337 -7.27 -9.37 21.12
C ILE A 337 -7.75 -9.29 22.56
N THR A 338 -7.17 -10.12 23.43
CA THR A 338 -7.50 -10.09 24.86
C THR A 338 -7.09 -8.81 25.53
N LYS A 339 -5.84 -8.39 25.33
CA LYS A 339 -5.33 -7.13 25.90
C LYS A 339 -6.15 -5.94 25.40
N TRP A 340 -6.66 -6.04 24.17
CA TRP A 340 -7.46 -5.02 23.51
C TRP A 340 -8.96 -5.06 23.81
N ASN A 341 -9.43 -5.96 24.68
CA ASN A 341 -10.83 -6.13 25.09
C ASN A 341 -11.71 -6.84 24.04
N PHE A 342 -11.72 -8.18 24.08
CA PHE A 342 -12.52 -9.05 23.20
C PHE A 342 -13.99 -8.62 23.00
N PRO A 343 -14.76 -8.22 24.02
CA PRO A 343 -16.09 -7.63 23.85
C PRO A 343 -16.17 -6.51 22.79
N VAL A 344 -15.19 -5.60 22.78
CA VAL A 344 -15.17 -4.45 21.86
C VAL A 344 -14.94 -4.93 20.42
N VAL A 345 -14.11 -5.95 20.22
CA VAL A 345 -13.88 -6.53 18.89
C VAL A 345 -15.18 -7.13 18.34
N VAL A 346 -15.96 -7.82 19.18
CA VAL A 346 -17.27 -8.36 18.78
C VAL A 346 -18.26 -7.23 18.49
N GLU A 347 -18.32 -6.20 19.32
CA GLU A 347 -19.24 -5.07 19.14
C GLU A 347 -18.97 -4.31 17.83
N VAL A 348 -17.72 -3.95 17.56
CA VAL A 348 -17.31 -3.19 16.37
C VAL A 348 -17.47 -4.01 15.09
N SER A 349 -17.32 -5.34 15.16
CA SER A 349 -17.39 -6.19 13.97
C SER A 349 -18.70 -6.12 13.21
N ASP A 350 -19.82 -5.79 13.87
CA ASP A 350 -21.10 -5.65 13.17
C ASP A 350 -21.22 -4.35 12.36
N ASP A 351 -20.44 -3.33 12.71
CA ASP A 351 -20.44 -2.02 12.04
C ASP A 351 -19.39 -1.93 10.91
N CYS A 352 -18.51 -2.93 10.79
CA CYS A 352 -17.48 -3.01 9.75
C CYS A 352 -18.04 -3.28 8.35
N GLU A 353 -17.24 -3.01 7.32
CA GLU A 353 -17.55 -3.44 5.96
C GLU A 353 -17.55 -4.97 5.84
N PHE A 354 -18.28 -5.50 4.85
CA PHE A 354 -18.51 -6.94 4.75
C PHE A 354 -17.21 -7.75 4.58
N GLU A 355 -16.23 -7.22 3.84
CA GLU A 355 -14.92 -7.86 3.67
C GLU A 355 -14.18 -8.02 5.01
N GLN A 356 -14.22 -6.99 5.86
CA GLN A 356 -13.65 -7.04 7.20
C GLN A 356 -14.41 -8.02 8.10
N LYS A 357 -15.75 -8.09 7.99
CA LYS A 357 -16.57 -9.03 8.76
C LYS A 357 -16.14 -10.48 8.55
N ILE A 358 -15.82 -10.88 7.31
CA ILE A 358 -15.39 -12.24 6.96
C ILE A 358 -14.18 -12.65 7.82
N HIS A 359 -13.17 -11.77 7.89
CA HIS A 359 -11.97 -12.05 8.65
C HIS A 359 -12.24 -12.04 10.18
N LEU A 360 -13.08 -11.09 10.65
CA LEU A 360 -13.42 -10.97 12.07
C LEU A 360 -14.20 -12.18 12.61
N ILE A 361 -15.17 -12.72 11.87
CA ILE A 361 -15.94 -13.88 12.34
C ILE A 361 -15.04 -15.11 12.54
N VAL A 362 -14.04 -15.30 11.68
CA VAL A 362 -13.04 -16.38 11.82
C VAL A 362 -12.18 -16.15 13.06
N ILE A 363 -11.65 -14.93 13.24
CA ILE A 363 -10.83 -14.58 14.39
C ILE A 363 -11.60 -14.75 15.71
N ILE A 364 -12.83 -14.23 15.79
CA ILE A 364 -13.70 -14.34 16.98
C ILE A 364 -13.97 -15.81 17.29
N SER A 365 -14.27 -16.61 16.28
CA SER A 365 -14.48 -18.05 16.40
C SER A 365 -13.24 -18.76 16.97
N LYS A 366 -12.04 -18.43 16.49
CA LYS A 366 -10.77 -18.96 17.03
C LYS A 366 -10.53 -18.55 18.48
N VAL A 367 -10.88 -17.31 18.85
CA VAL A 367 -10.79 -16.85 20.25
C VAL A 367 -11.73 -17.66 21.15
N ILE A 368 -12.95 -17.93 20.70
CA ILE A 368 -13.92 -18.74 21.44
C ILE A 368 -13.40 -20.19 21.60
N GLN A 369 -12.97 -20.82 20.52
CA GLN A 369 -12.37 -22.17 20.55
C GLN A 369 -11.22 -22.27 21.55
N TYR A 370 -10.36 -21.25 21.61
CA TYR A 370 -9.21 -21.26 22.52
C TYR A 370 -9.59 -21.01 23.99
N ARG A 371 -10.53 -20.09 24.25
CA ARG A 371 -10.85 -19.62 25.60
C ARG A 371 -12.02 -20.34 26.25
N GLY A 372 -12.73 -21.16 25.49
CA GLY A 372 -13.83 -21.94 25.98
C GLY A 372 -15.12 -21.12 26.17
N TYR A 373 -16.02 -21.71 26.95
CA TYR A 373 -17.32 -21.19 27.33
C TYR A 373 -17.36 -19.70 27.73
N ASN A 374 -16.41 -19.22 28.53
CA ASN A 374 -16.42 -17.82 28.99
C ASN A 374 -16.33 -16.82 27.83
N ALA A 375 -15.56 -17.14 26.79
CA ALA A 375 -15.49 -16.28 25.60
C ALA A 375 -16.76 -16.41 24.76
N ALA A 376 -17.35 -17.60 24.64
CA ALA A 376 -18.64 -17.79 23.97
C ALA A 376 -19.75 -16.95 24.64
N GLU A 377 -19.82 -16.96 25.97
CA GLU A 377 -20.81 -16.19 26.73
C GLU A 377 -20.63 -14.68 26.54
N ILE A 378 -19.38 -14.21 26.56
CA ILE A 378 -19.05 -12.81 26.29
C ILE A 378 -19.45 -12.43 24.86
N ALA A 379 -19.12 -13.25 23.86
CA ALA A 379 -19.45 -12.97 22.47
C ALA A 379 -20.98 -12.87 22.25
N ILE A 380 -21.76 -13.74 22.88
CA ILE A 380 -23.24 -13.66 22.84
C ILE A 380 -23.74 -12.35 23.46
N LYS A 381 -23.22 -11.98 24.64
CA LYS A 381 -23.58 -10.71 25.31
C LYS A 381 -23.20 -9.49 24.48
N SER A 382 -22.10 -9.56 23.74
CA SER A 382 -21.61 -8.50 22.84
C SER A 382 -22.22 -8.53 21.44
N GLY A 383 -23.17 -9.43 21.16
CA GLY A 383 -23.97 -9.38 19.94
C GLY A 383 -23.48 -10.22 18.75
N ILE A 384 -22.63 -11.23 18.98
CA ILE A 384 -22.10 -12.10 17.89
C ILE A 384 -23.20 -12.76 17.04
N LEU A 385 -24.38 -13.04 17.60
CA LEU A 385 -25.48 -13.66 16.87
C LEU A 385 -26.04 -12.77 15.75
N ARG A 386 -26.00 -11.44 15.94
CA ARG A 386 -26.38 -10.47 14.89
C ARG A 386 -25.38 -10.51 13.74
N LEU A 387 -24.09 -10.56 14.07
CA LEU A 387 -23.04 -10.72 13.07
C LEU A 387 -23.22 -12.03 12.28
N ILE A 388 -23.40 -13.16 12.98
CA ILE A 388 -23.63 -14.49 12.35
C ILE A 388 -24.84 -14.46 11.41
N SER A 389 -25.96 -13.88 11.84
CA SER A 389 -27.18 -13.78 11.01
C SER A 389 -26.91 -13.04 9.70
N SER A 390 -26.02 -12.04 9.69
CA SER A 390 -25.65 -11.30 8.46
C SER A 390 -24.93 -12.14 7.40
N PHE A 391 -24.35 -13.29 7.76
CA PHE A 391 -23.66 -14.19 6.82
C PHE A 391 -24.59 -15.20 6.15
N ILE A 392 -25.74 -15.53 6.76
CA ILE A 392 -26.64 -16.58 6.28
C ILE A 392 -27.05 -16.41 4.81
N PRO A 393 -27.39 -15.20 4.32
CA PRO A 393 -27.90 -15.07 2.95
C PRO A 393 -26.87 -15.40 1.86
N ASN A 394 -25.59 -15.14 2.10
CA ASN A 394 -24.57 -15.11 1.03
C ASN A 394 -23.31 -15.93 1.34
N TYR A 395 -23.08 -16.32 2.60
CA TYR A 395 -21.82 -16.86 3.09
C TYR A 395 -22.06 -17.85 4.25
N ILE A 396 -22.96 -18.81 4.01
CA ILE A 396 -23.52 -19.71 5.01
C ILE A 396 -22.46 -20.48 5.80
N GLN A 397 -21.36 -20.87 5.16
CA GLN A 397 -20.27 -21.61 5.80
C GLN A 397 -19.71 -20.88 7.03
N TYR A 398 -19.53 -19.56 6.94
CA TYR A 398 -19.01 -18.77 8.06
C TYR A 398 -20.02 -18.71 9.22
N ALA A 399 -21.31 -18.60 8.89
CA ALA A 399 -22.38 -18.64 9.90
C ALA A 399 -22.42 -19.98 10.63
N LEU A 400 -22.43 -21.09 9.89
CA LEU A 400 -22.49 -22.44 10.45
C LEU A 400 -21.27 -22.76 11.31
N ASN A 401 -20.06 -22.46 10.81
CA ASN A 401 -18.82 -22.66 11.57
C ASN A 401 -18.83 -21.92 12.91
N ALA A 402 -19.28 -20.65 12.92
CA ALA A 402 -19.34 -19.86 14.13
C ALA A 402 -20.42 -20.37 15.11
N LEU A 403 -21.58 -20.80 14.60
CA LEU A 403 -22.64 -21.39 15.40
C LEU A 403 -22.21 -22.71 16.05
N ASP A 404 -21.58 -23.61 15.28
CA ASP A 404 -21.08 -24.88 15.80
C ASP A 404 -20.10 -24.65 16.96
N ILE A 405 -19.16 -23.71 16.79
CA ILE A 405 -18.21 -23.35 17.84
C ILE A 405 -18.90 -22.82 19.10
N LEU A 406 -19.90 -21.95 18.96
CA LEU A 406 -20.67 -21.45 20.09
C LEU A 406 -21.42 -22.59 20.80
N ILE A 407 -22.08 -23.46 20.03
CA ILE A 407 -22.88 -24.56 20.53
C ILE A 407 -21.99 -25.57 21.27
N GLU A 408 -20.90 -26.02 20.66
CA GLU A 408 -19.96 -26.98 21.26
C GLU A 408 -19.48 -26.49 22.63
N ASN A 409 -19.06 -25.23 22.73
CA ASN A 409 -18.58 -24.63 23.97
C ASN A 409 -19.63 -24.58 25.09
N TYR A 410 -20.92 -24.42 24.74
CA TYR A 410 -22.02 -24.49 25.70
C TYR A 410 -22.35 -25.94 26.07
N VAL A 411 -22.33 -26.86 25.11
CA VAL A 411 -22.61 -28.29 25.33
C VAL A 411 -21.55 -28.90 26.25
N GLU A 412 -20.27 -28.58 26.07
CA GLU A 412 -19.17 -29.05 26.93
C GLU A 412 -19.31 -28.62 28.40
N GLN A 413 -20.13 -27.60 28.69
CA GLN A 413 -20.41 -27.12 30.06
C GLN A 413 -21.82 -27.52 30.55
N ASP A 414 -22.46 -28.50 29.92
CA ASP A 414 -23.83 -28.93 30.22
C ASP A 414 -24.86 -27.77 30.07
N GLN A 415 -24.58 -26.80 29.19
CA GLN A 415 -25.42 -25.64 28.90
C GLN A 415 -26.08 -25.71 27.51
N GLY A 416 -26.21 -26.90 26.93
CA GLY A 416 -26.82 -27.13 25.61
C GLY A 416 -28.23 -26.54 25.47
N LYS A 417 -29.09 -26.74 26.48
CA LYS A 417 -30.42 -26.14 26.50
C LYS A 417 -30.40 -24.60 26.54
N THR A 418 -29.44 -24.03 27.27
CA THR A 418 -29.31 -22.57 27.38
C THR A 418 -28.97 -21.95 26.03
N ILE A 419 -28.01 -22.52 25.28
CA ILE A 419 -27.67 -22.01 23.95
C ILE A 419 -28.80 -22.22 22.94
N TYR A 420 -29.49 -23.37 23.01
CA TYR A 420 -30.69 -23.63 22.21
C TYR A 420 -31.75 -22.55 22.42
N ASP A 421 -32.12 -22.28 23.68
CA ASP A 421 -33.12 -21.27 24.04
C ASP A 421 -32.71 -19.84 23.63
N ILE A 422 -31.40 -19.54 23.57
CA ILE A 422 -30.88 -18.25 23.11
C ILE A 422 -31.02 -18.13 21.59
N ILE A 423 -30.56 -19.13 20.83
CA ILE A 423 -30.58 -19.11 19.35
C ILE A 423 -32.03 -19.10 18.85
N CYS A 424 -32.92 -19.90 19.44
CA CYS A 424 -34.34 -19.92 19.07
C CYS A 424 -35.10 -18.60 19.33
N LYS A 425 -34.52 -17.66 20.08
CA LYS A 425 -35.10 -16.30 20.26
C LYS A 425 -34.68 -15.32 19.16
N THR A 426 -33.80 -15.74 18.27
CA THR A 426 -33.33 -14.98 17.10
C THR A 426 -34.02 -15.48 15.83
N SER A 427 -33.81 -14.79 14.70
CA SER A 427 -34.28 -15.25 13.39
C SER A 427 -33.39 -16.34 12.78
N ILE A 428 -32.21 -16.64 13.34
CA ILE A 428 -31.17 -17.48 12.71
C ILE A 428 -31.71 -18.81 12.17
N ILE A 429 -32.52 -19.54 12.95
CA ILE A 429 -33.05 -20.84 12.50
C ILE A 429 -34.02 -20.67 11.34
N GLN A 430 -34.89 -19.65 11.40
CA GLN A 430 -35.79 -19.33 10.29
C GLN A 430 -35.00 -18.89 9.05
N ASP A 431 -33.97 -18.05 9.24
CA ASP A 431 -33.11 -17.57 8.14
C ASP A 431 -32.37 -18.75 7.47
N LEU A 432 -31.94 -19.76 8.24
CA LEU A 432 -31.33 -20.98 7.71
C LEU A 432 -32.34 -21.88 6.97
N GLU A 433 -33.55 -22.04 7.49
CA GLU A 433 -34.64 -22.77 6.82
C GLU A 433 -35.00 -22.08 5.49
N ASP A 434 -35.20 -20.76 5.50
CA ASP A 434 -35.48 -19.96 4.31
C ASP A 434 -34.34 -20.03 3.29
N ALA A 435 -33.09 -20.03 3.76
CA ALA A 435 -31.93 -20.22 2.89
C ALA A 435 -31.97 -21.61 2.24
N SER A 436 -32.28 -22.68 2.98
CA SER A 436 -32.36 -24.04 2.43
C SER A 436 -33.46 -24.22 1.37
N GLU A 437 -34.59 -23.52 1.50
CA GLU A 437 -35.69 -23.60 0.54
C GLU A 437 -35.37 -22.91 -0.79
N ASN A 438 -34.49 -21.91 -0.76
CA ASN A 438 -34.14 -21.07 -1.91
C ASN A 438 -32.72 -21.35 -2.46
N ASN A 439 -32.02 -22.36 -1.93
CA ASN A 439 -30.63 -22.64 -2.32
C ASN A 439 -30.55 -23.57 -3.53
N ASP A 440 -29.90 -23.10 -4.59
CA ASP A 440 -29.58 -23.92 -5.76
C ASP A 440 -28.24 -24.68 -5.60
N ASN A 441 -27.47 -24.43 -4.53
CA ASN A 441 -26.22 -25.12 -4.20
C ASN A 441 -26.48 -26.35 -3.31
N GLU A 442 -26.25 -27.54 -3.86
CA GLU A 442 -26.45 -28.83 -3.15
C GLU A 442 -25.56 -28.98 -1.91
N ASP A 443 -24.31 -28.49 -1.95
CA ASP A 443 -23.37 -28.61 -0.84
C ASP A 443 -23.84 -27.78 0.37
N ASP A 444 -24.20 -26.52 0.12
CA ASP A 444 -24.73 -25.62 1.15
C ASP A 444 -26.05 -26.15 1.72
N PHE A 445 -26.94 -26.68 0.87
CA PHE A 445 -28.18 -27.30 1.32
C PHE A 445 -27.93 -28.46 2.29
N GLU A 446 -27.01 -29.36 1.96
CA GLU A 446 -26.67 -30.49 2.83
C GLU A 446 -26.10 -30.01 4.18
N MET A 447 -25.23 -29.01 4.17
CA MET A 447 -24.65 -28.44 5.39
C MET A 447 -25.71 -27.82 6.31
N ILE A 448 -26.65 -27.06 5.75
CA ILE A 448 -27.74 -26.44 6.50
C ILE A 448 -28.64 -27.50 7.14
N ILE A 449 -29.08 -28.50 6.36
CA ILE A 449 -29.97 -29.56 6.86
C ILE A 449 -29.28 -30.38 7.96
N ASN A 450 -28.00 -30.72 7.77
CA ASN A 450 -27.21 -31.42 8.79
C ASN A 450 -27.10 -30.60 10.08
N PHE A 451 -26.81 -29.30 9.97
CA PHE A 451 -26.77 -28.39 11.12
C PHE A 451 -28.12 -28.33 11.85
N ILE A 452 -29.22 -28.08 11.15
CA ILE A 452 -30.57 -27.95 11.75
C ILE A 452 -30.97 -29.24 12.47
N ASN A 453 -30.70 -30.40 11.87
CA ASN A 453 -30.98 -31.70 12.50
C ASN A 453 -30.18 -31.89 13.79
N ASN A 454 -28.89 -31.55 13.79
CA ASN A 454 -28.04 -31.62 14.97
C ASN A 454 -28.50 -30.63 16.05
N PHE A 455 -28.84 -29.41 15.66
CA PHE A 455 -29.34 -28.37 16.56
C PHE A 455 -30.66 -28.78 17.23
N ASN A 456 -31.60 -29.35 16.49
CA ASN A 456 -32.88 -29.83 17.04
C ASN A 456 -32.71 -31.01 18.02
N ASN A 457 -31.64 -31.81 17.87
CA ASN A 457 -31.34 -32.87 18.84
C ASN A 457 -30.88 -32.32 20.21
N LEU A 458 -30.37 -31.08 20.28
CA LEU A 458 -30.05 -30.42 21.55
C LEU A 458 -31.27 -30.11 22.39
N ALA A 459 -32.46 -29.97 21.78
CA ALA A 459 -33.70 -29.74 22.52
C ALA A 459 -34.14 -30.97 23.35
N ASN A 460 -33.65 -32.16 22.98
CA ASN A 460 -34.05 -33.45 23.52
C ASN A 460 -33.05 -34.05 24.52
N ASN A 461 -31.88 -33.42 24.69
CA ASN A 461 -30.83 -33.77 25.64
C ASN A 461 -30.73 -32.71 26.74
#